data_AF-A0A5B0D7K5-F1
#
_entry.id   AF-A0A5B0D7K5-F1
#
_cell.length_a   1.000
_cell.length_b   1.000
_cell.length_c   1.000
_cell.angle_alpha   90.00
_cell.angle_beta   90.00
_cell.angle_gamma   90.00
#
_symmetry.space_group_name_H-M   'P 1'
#
loop_
_entity.id
_entity.type
_entity.pdbx_description
1 polymer ?
#
loop_
_entity_poly.entity_id
_entity_poly.type
_entity_poly.pdbx_seq_one_letter_code
_entity_poly.pdbx_strand_id
1 'polypeptide(L)' 'MTTWEYLTTPLLIHNTAAILNNWGKQGWELVQVIQGPEGGLVAYFKRPVTAEGSGNAGLAAAAEASRQFEGGAA' A
#
# COMPACT_ATOMS: atom_id res chain seq x y z
N MET A 1 -11.80 -10.65 -1.60
CA MET A 1 -10.32 -10.66 -1.76
C MET A 1 -9.74 -9.32 -1.31
N THR A 2 -8.60 -9.28 -0.61
CA THR A 2 -7.98 -8.01 -0.15
C THR A 2 -7.29 -7.29 -1.31
N THR A 3 -7.59 -6.01 -1.49
CA THR A 3 -6.91 -5.15 -2.48
C THR A 3 -5.80 -4.35 -1.80
N TRP A 4 -4.68 -4.14 -2.49
CA TRP A 4 -3.49 -3.48 -1.95
C TRP A 4 -3.14 -2.21 -2.73
N GLU A 5 -2.79 -1.17 -1.99
CA GLU A 5 -2.08 0.03 -2.49
C GLU A 5 -0.58 -0.16 -2.28
N TYR A 6 0.24 0.35 -3.21
CA TYR A 6 1.69 0.29 -3.16
C TYR A 6 2.31 1.68 -3.27
N LEU A 7 3.40 1.91 -2.54
CA LEU A 7 4.15 3.16 -2.55
C LEU A 7 5.65 2.87 -2.59
N THR A 8 6.37 3.68 -3.34
CA THR A 8 7.84 3.63 -3.44
C THR A 8 8.40 4.98 -3.01
N THR A 9 9.41 4.99 -2.15
CA THR A 9 10.01 6.23 -1.62
C THR A 9 11.53 6.10 -1.49
N PRO A 10 12.30 7.14 -1.83
CA PRO A 10 13.73 7.16 -1.57
C PRO A 10 14.02 7.28 -0.07
N LEU A 11 15.09 6.63 0.39
CA LEU A 11 15.59 6.72 1.75
C LEU A 11 16.85 7.59 1.76
N LEU A 12 16.82 8.63 2.59
CA LEU A 12 17.98 9.50 2.83
C LEU A 12 18.91 8.88 3.86
N ILE A 13 20.19 8.83 3.53
CA ILE A 13 21.26 8.37 4.43
C ILE A 13 21.22 9.20 5.72
N HIS A 14 21.44 8.55 6.87
CA HIS A 14 21.31 9.10 8.22
C HIS A 14 19.88 9.46 8.67
N ASN A 15 18.86 9.33 7.81
CA ASN A 15 17.45 9.60 8.17
C ASN A 15 16.50 8.42 7.89
N THR A 16 17.03 7.26 7.48
CA THR A 16 16.25 6.07 7.11
C THR A 16 15.19 5.70 8.15
N ALA A 17 15.57 5.59 9.43
CA ALA A 17 14.66 5.17 10.49
C ALA A 17 13.45 6.11 10.63
N ALA A 18 13.67 7.44 10.54
CA ALA A 18 12.58 8.40 10.65
C ALA A 18 11.62 8.29 9.46
N ILE A 19 12.14 8.10 8.24
CA ILE A 19 11.32 7.93 7.02
C ILE A 19 10.46 6.67 7.15
N LEU A 20 11.04 5.54 7.54
CA LEU A 20 10.30 4.28 7.73
C LEU A 20 9.22 4.42 8.80
N ASN A 21 9.54 5.05 9.94
CA ASN A 21 8.58 5.29 11.01
C ASN A 21 7.42 6.20 10.58
N ASN A 22 7.69 7.24 9.78
CA ASN A 22 6.66 8.15 9.28
C ASN A 22 5.66 7.45 8.37
N TRP A 23 6.12 6.54 7.50
CA TRP A 23 5.23 5.74 6.67
C TRP A 23 4.49 4.67 7.49
N GLY A 24 5.16 4.01 8.43
CA GLY A 24 4.54 3.06 9.34
C GLY A 24 3.38 3.66 10.14
N LYS A 25 3.53 4.89 10.65
CA LYS A 25 2.46 5.63 11.34
C LYS A 25 1.23 5.92 10.47
N GLN A 26 1.41 5.98 9.15
CA GLN A 26 0.32 6.16 8.18
C GLN A 26 -0.31 4.84 7.72
N GLY A 27 0.06 3.73 8.36
CA GLY A 27 -0.47 2.39 8.10
C GLY A 27 0.21 1.67 6.94
N TRP A 28 1.34 2.17 6.44
CA TRP A 28 2.10 1.48 5.41
C TRP A 28 2.98 0.37 6.01
N GLU A 29 2.91 -0.81 5.42
CA GLU A 29 3.75 -1.96 5.74
C GLU A 29 4.97 -1.96 4.82
N LEU A 30 6.18 -2.02 5.38
CA LEU A 30 7.42 -2.13 4.62
C LEU A 30 7.51 -3.51 3.98
N VAL A 31 7.70 -3.55 2.66
CA VAL A 31 7.88 -4.79 1.89
C VAL A 31 9.36 -5.11 1.73
N GLN A 32 10.15 -4.16 1.21
CA GLN A 32 11.56 -4.36 0.94
C GLN A 32 12.30 -3.03 0.81
N VAL A 33 13.60 -3.05 1.11
CA VAL A 33 14.55 -2.00 0.75
C VAL A 33 15.54 -2.54 -0.28
N ILE A 34 15.75 -1.81 -1.38
CA ILE A 34 16.74 -2.15 -2.42
C ILE A 34 17.69 -0.98 -2.66
N GLN A 35 18.83 -1.27 -3.29
CA GLN A 35 19.72 -0.25 -3.82
C GLN A 35 19.22 0.21 -5.19
N GLY A 36 19.12 1.52 -5.40
CA GLY A 36 18.71 2.10 -6.67
C GLY A 36 19.80 1.98 -7.75
N PRO A 37 19.42 1.99 -9.05
CA PRO A 37 20.37 1.88 -10.16
C PRO A 37 21.37 3.05 -10.23
N GLU A 38 20.99 4.22 -9.71
CA GLU A 38 21.84 5.43 -9.64
C GLU A 38 22.54 5.58 -8.27
N GLY A 39 22.48 4.55 -7.41
CA GLY A 39 22.87 4.63 -6.01
C GLY A 39 21.72 5.06 -5.09
N GLY A 40 21.97 5.04 -3.78
CA GLY A 40 20.94 5.30 -2.75
C GLY A 40 20.03 4.11 -2.45
N LEU A 41 19.19 4.26 -1.42
CA LEU A 41 18.26 3.23 -0.98
C LEU A 41 16.82 3.62 -1.34
N VAL A 42 16.03 2.64 -1.76
CA VAL A 42 14.60 2.80 -2.09
C VAL A 42 13.80 1.79 -1.28
N ALA A 43 12.71 2.24 -0.67
CA ALA A 43 11.80 1.40 0.09
C ALA A 43 10.47 1.23 -0.65
N TYR A 44 10.00 -0.02 -0.71
CA TYR A 44 8.68 -0.39 -1.19
C TYR A 44 7.76 -0.66 -0.01
N PHE A 45 6.55 -0.11 -0.07
CA PHE A 45 5.52 -0.28 0.92
C PHE A 45 4.23 -0.80 0.30
N LYS A 46 3.40 -1.43 1.12
CA LYS A 46 2.02 -1.81 0.79
C LYS A 46 1.06 -1.40 1.91
N ARG A 47 -0.21 -1.23 1.59
CA ARG A 47 -1.28 -1.01 2.58
C ARG A 47 -2.59 -1.59 2.05
N PRO A 48 -3.44 -2.22 2.89
CA PRO A 48 -4.74 -2.68 2.43
C PRO A 48 -5.63 -1.48 2.07
N VAL A 49 -6.37 -1.61 0.97
CA VAL A 49 -7.41 -0.65 0.60
C VAL A 49 -8.62 -0.89 1.49
N THR A 50 -8.91 0.02 2.40
CA THR A 50 -10.20 0.06 3.10
C THR A 50 -11.18 0.92 2.31
N ALA A 51 -12.48 0.61 2.40
CA ALA A 51 -13.54 1.37 1.72
C ALA A 51 -13.56 2.86 2.12
N GLU A 52 -13.01 3.20 3.28
CA GLU A 52 -12.94 4.56 3.82
C GLU A 52 -11.64 5.30 3.44
N GLY A 53 -10.58 4.59 3.05
CA GLY A 53 -9.27 5.17 2.73
C GLY A 53 -9.05 5.47 1.25
N SER A 54 -9.96 5.08 0.38
CA SER A 54 -9.81 5.20 -1.07
C SER A 54 -10.71 6.29 -1.63
N GLY A 55 -10.13 7.45 -1.96
CA GLY A 55 -10.77 8.45 -2.84
C GLY A 55 -11.02 7.96 -4.27
N ASN A 56 -10.96 6.64 -4.51
CA ASN A 56 -11.06 6.00 -5.81
C ASN A 56 -12.41 5.28 -5.92
N ALA A 57 -13.40 5.95 -6.52
CA ALA A 57 -14.78 5.49 -6.66
C ALA A 57 -14.93 4.08 -7.30
N GLY A 58 -13.96 3.64 -8.11
CA GLY A 58 -14.01 2.33 -8.78
C GLY A 58 -13.81 1.13 -7.85
N LEU A 59 -13.12 1.29 -6.72
CA LEU A 59 -12.80 0.18 -5.81
C LEU A 59 -13.98 -0.21 -4.92
N ALA A 60 -14.85 0.73 -4.55
CA ALA A 60 -16.09 0.46 -3.83
C ALA A 60 -17.04 -0.41 -4.67
N ALA A 61 -17.15 -0.10 -5.97
CA ALA A 61 -17.94 -0.89 -6.91
C ALA A 61 -17.38 -2.32 -7.07
N ALA A 62 -16.05 -2.49 -7.11
CA ALA A 62 -15.43 -3.80 -7.16
C ALA A 62 -15.67 -4.63 -5.88
N ALA A 63 -15.61 -4.01 -4.71
CA ALA A 63 -15.92 -4.66 -3.43
C ALA A 63 -17.39 -5.08 -3.35
N GLU A 64 -18.32 -4.26 -3.86
CA GLU A 64 -19.74 -4.61 -3.94
C GLU A 64 -20.01 -5.74 -4.94
N ALA A 65 -19.40 -5.69 -6.13
CA ALA A 65 -19.50 -6.74 -7.12
C ALA A 65 -18.97 -8.10 -6.59
N SER A 66 -17.87 -8.09 -5.83
CA SER A 66 -17.35 -9.31 -5.17
C SER A 66 -18.37 -9.90 -4.18
N ARG A 67 -19.03 -9.06 -3.37
CA ARG A 67 -20.06 -9.51 -2.41
C ARG A 67 -21.29 -10.09 -3.11
N GLN A 68 -21.73 -9.47 -4.20
CA GLN A 68 -22.87 -9.93 -4.99
C GLN A 68 -22.57 -11.27 -5.69
N PHE A 69 -21.33 -11.48 -6.16
CA PHE A 69 -20.91 -12.73 -6.77
C PHE A 69 -20.87 -13.90 -5.77
N GLU A 70 -20.47 -13.64 -4.52
CA GLU A 70 -20.44 -14.66 -3.46
C GLU A 70 -21.84 -15.03 -2.93
N GLY A 71 -22.84 -14.15 -3.06
CA GLY A 71 -24.21 -14.38 -2.61
C GLY A 71 -25.17 -15.01 -3.64
N GLY A 72 -24.69 -15.33 -4.86
CA GLY A 72 -25.53 -15.78 -5.98
C GLY A 72 -25.64 -17.28 -6.19
N ALA A 73 -25.12 -18.11 -5.26
CA ALA A 73 -25.22 -19.57 -5.34
C ALA A 73 -25.95 -20.12 -4.10
N ALA A 74 -27.18 -20.58 -4.35
CA ALA A 74 -28.17 -21.22 -3.45
C ALA A 74 -29.11 -20.27 -2.70
#